data_AF-A0A9C8KV69-F1
#
_entry.id   AF-A0A9C8KV69-F1
#
_cell.length_a   1.000
_cell.length_b   1.000
_cell.length_c   1.000
_cell.angle_alpha   90.00
_cell.angle_beta   90.00
_cell.angle_gamma   90.00
#
_symmetry.space_group_name_H-M   'P 1'
#
loop_
_entity.id
_entity.type
_entity.pdbx_description
1 polymer ?
#
loop_
_entity_poly.entity_id
_entity_poly.type
_entity_poly.pdbx_seq_one_letter_code
_entity_poly.pdbx_strand_id
1 'polypeptide(L)'
;MQTLSQQRAEFALRKVVEAETERFKPFSAGAASIILQNGFGQAMAFWYSKGQKEHGIMTGLIEEWLRKRYPGEFGNRVEMNPQGFLSVIMKLDQSVYHSMQQETIMLLEWVKRFANAFIKGGN
;
A
#
# COMPACT_ATOMS: atom_id res chain seq x y z
N MET A 1 12.58 -13.72 17.11
CA MET A 1 11.72 -12.56 16.78
C MET A 1 11.94 -12.21 15.33
N GLN A 2 10.89 -12.09 14.52
CA GLN A 2 11.03 -11.68 13.12
C GLN A 2 11.39 -10.19 13.02
N THR A 3 12.25 -9.82 12.07
CA THR A 3 12.54 -8.41 11.79
C THR A 3 11.37 -7.74 11.07
N LEU A 4 11.29 -6.41 11.12
CA LEU A 4 10.25 -5.67 10.38
C LEU A 4 10.35 -5.92 8.86
N SER A 5 11.56 -6.10 8.33
CA SER A 5 11.73 -6.47 6.93
C SER A 5 11.18 -7.86 6.61
N GLN A 6 11.32 -8.84 7.52
CA GLN A 6 10.73 -10.17 7.34
C GLN A 6 9.20 -10.08 7.33
N GLN A 7 8.61 -9.27 8.22
CA GLN A 7 7.16 -9.07 8.27
C GLN A 7 6.61 -8.40 6.99
N ARG A 8 7.31 -7.39 6.45
CA ARG A 8 6.95 -6.76 5.16
C ARG A 8 7.00 -7.77 4.03
N ALA A 9 8.07 -8.57 3.97
CA ALA A 9 8.24 -9.58 2.92
C ALA A 9 7.12 -10.64 2.99
N GLU A 10 6.84 -11.17 4.18
CA GLU A 10 5.77 -12.15 4.39
C GLU A 10 4.40 -11.60 3.99
N PHE A 11 4.07 -10.38 4.42
CA PHE A 11 2.81 -9.73 4.07
C PHE A 11 2.70 -9.48 2.57
N ALA A 12 3.74 -8.92 1.95
CA ALA A 12 3.75 -8.60 0.52
C ALA A 12 3.65 -9.87 -0.33
N LEU A 13 4.35 -10.95 0.04
CA LEU A 13 4.25 -12.24 -0.66
C LEU A 13 2.81 -12.74 -0.68
N ARG A 14 2.15 -12.79 0.49
CA ARG A 14 0.74 -13.21 0.59
C ARG A 14 -0.15 -12.39 -0.34
N LYS A 15 -0.05 -11.06 -0.27
CA LYS A 15 -0.90 -10.16 -1.05
C LYS A 15 -0.65 -10.23 -2.55
N VAL A 16 0.59 -10.46 -2.97
CA VAL A 16 0.92 -10.63 -4.39
C VAL A 16 0.39 -11.95 -4.95
N VAL A 17 0.47 -13.04 -4.18
CA VAL A 17 -0.05 -14.34 -4.63
C VAL A 17 -1.57 -14.32 -4.76
N GLU A 18 -2.25 -13.55 -3.90
CA GLU A 18 -3.69 -13.28 -3.97
C GLU A 18 -4.08 -12.29 -5.09
N ALA A 19 -3.12 -11.65 -5.78
CA ALA A 19 -3.41 -10.66 -6.79
C ALA A 19 -3.92 -11.30 -8.09
N GLU A 20 -5.24 -11.23 -8.29
CA GLU A 20 -5.94 -11.85 -9.43
C GLU A 20 -5.91 -11.00 -10.73
N THR A 21 -4.81 -10.32 -11.04
CA THR A 21 -4.67 -9.55 -12.30
C THR A 21 -3.21 -9.40 -12.73
N GLU A 22 -2.93 -9.70 -13.99
CA GLU A 22 -1.59 -9.51 -14.58
C GLU A 22 -1.18 -8.03 -14.65
N ARG A 23 -2.16 -7.12 -14.68
CA ARG A 23 -1.93 -5.66 -14.65
C ARG A 23 -1.33 -5.17 -13.34
N PHE A 24 -1.39 -5.98 -12.28
CA PHE A 24 -0.81 -5.62 -11.00
C PHE A 24 0.72 -5.53 -11.05
N LYS A 25 1.38 -6.38 -11.86
CA LYS A 25 2.84 -6.35 -12.02
C LYS A 25 3.35 -5.02 -12.57
N PRO A 26 2.95 -4.53 -13.76
CA PRO A 26 3.45 -3.27 -14.29
C PRO A 26 3.06 -2.09 -13.39
N PHE A 27 1.89 -2.14 -12.74
CA PHE A 27 1.48 -1.11 -11.79
C PHE A 27 2.37 -1.07 -10.53
N SER A 28 2.64 -2.23 -9.93
CA SER A 28 3.48 -2.35 -8.72
C SER A 28 4.91 -1.85 -8.95
N ALA A 29 5.43 -1.95 -10.19
CA ALA A 29 6.76 -1.50 -10.53
C ALA A 29 6.95 0.01 -10.36
N GLY A 30 5.89 0.80 -10.59
CA GLY A 30 5.90 2.26 -10.49
C GLY A 30 5.31 2.84 -9.20
N ALA A 31 4.60 2.03 -8.40
CA ALA A 31 3.80 2.52 -7.28
C ALA A 31 4.60 3.31 -6.22
N ALA A 32 5.78 2.81 -5.82
CA ALA A 32 6.66 3.50 -4.88
C ALA A 32 7.16 4.86 -5.43
N SER A 33 7.45 4.91 -6.73
CA SER A 33 7.90 6.14 -7.40
C SER A 33 6.81 7.22 -7.39
N ILE A 34 5.54 6.84 -7.58
CA ILE A 34 4.41 7.79 -7.53
C ILE A 34 4.31 8.43 -6.14
N ILE A 35 4.49 7.66 -5.06
CA ILE A 35 4.49 8.19 -3.69
C ILE A 35 5.67 9.15 -3.47
N LEU A 36 6.87 8.79 -3.95
CA LEU A 36 8.06 9.64 -3.82
C LEU A 36 7.91 10.98 -4.55
N GLN A 37 7.27 10.98 -5.72
CA GLN A 37 7.14 12.17 -6.57
C GLN A 37 5.98 13.07 -6.14
N ASN A 38 4.82 12.50 -5.82
CA ASN A 38 3.57 13.24 -5.59
C ASN A 38 3.16 13.27 -4.12
N GLY A 39 3.79 12.46 -3.27
CA GLY A 39 3.42 12.29 -1.87
C GLY A 39 2.34 11.22 -1.67
N PHE A 40 2.28 10.72 -0.43
CA PHE A 40 1.44 9.56 -0.08
C PHE A 40 -0.07 9.81 -0.26
N GLY A 41 -0.61 10.90 0.29
CA GLY A 41 -2.03 11.21 0.21
C GLY A 41 -2.52 11.43 -1.23
N GLN A 42 -1.72 12.11 -2.07
CA GLN A 42 -2.06 12.30 -3.49
C GLN A 42 -2.04 10.98 -4.26
N ALA A 43 -1.03 10.13 -4.02
CA ALA A 43 -0.96 8.81 -4.64
C ALA A 43 -2.18 7.95 -4.28
N MET A 44 -2.55 7.89 -2.99
CA MET A 44 -3.74 7.14 -2.54
C MET A 44 -5.02 7.69 -3.16
N ALA A 45 -5.23 9.01 -3.14
CA ALA A 45 -6.40 9.64 -3.75
C ALA A 45 -6.51 9.34 -5.26
N PHE A 46 -5.38 9.41 -5.97
CA PHE A 46 -5.33 9.06 -7.39
C PHE A 46 -5.67 7.59 -7.64
N TRP A 47 -5.14 6.65 -6.85
CA TRP A 47 -5.45 5.23 -7.03
C TRP A 47 -6.90 4.90 -6.70
N TYR A 48 -7.48 5.52 -5.67
CA TYR A 48 -8.91 5.38 -5.38
C TYR A 48 -9.80 5.90 -6.52
N SER A 49 -9.40 6.96 -7.22
CA SER A 49 -10.19 7.52 -8.32
C SER A 49 -10.16 6.68 -9.59
N LYS A 50 -9.24 5.71 -9.70
CA LYS A 50 -9.02 4.93 -10.93
C LYS A 50 -10.02 3.79 -11.10
N GLY A 51 -10.45 3.16 -10.01
CA GLY A 51 -11.47 2.10 -10.04
C GLY A 51 -11.09 0.81 -10.78
N GLN A 52 -9.86 0.67 -11.28
CA GLN A 52 -9.38 -0.60 -11.84
C GLN A 52 -8.87 -1.55 -10.74
N LYS A 53 -8.91 -2.85 -11.03
CA LYS A 53 -8.63 -3.93 -10.07
C LYS A 53 -7.24 -3.81 -9.42
N GLU A 54 -6.21 -3.50 -10.20
CA GLU A 54 -4.84 -3.35 -9.70
C GLU A 54 -4.69 -2.19 -8.70
N HIS A 55 -5.45 -1.10 -8.89
CA HIS A 55 -5.46 0.03 -7.98
C HIS A 55 -6.14 -0.34 -6.66
N GLY A 56 -7.29 -1.04 -6.73
CA GLY A 56 -8.00 -1.52 -5.53
C GLY A 56 -7.17 -2.53 -4.72
N ILE A 57 -6.46 -3.44 -5.37
CA ILE A 57 -5.53 -4.37 -4.70
C ILE A 57 -4.43 -3.58 -3.97
N MET A 58 -3.83 -2.60 -4.64
CA MET A 58 -2.75 -1.78 -4.05
C MET A 58 -3.22 -0.93 -2.89
N THR A 59 -4.35 -0.23 -3.02
CA THR A 59 -4.85 0.57 -1.91
C THR A 59 -5.25 -0.33 -0.74
N GLY A 60 -5.95 -1.44 -1.01
CA GLY A 60 -6.36 -2.39 0.03
C GLY A 60 -5.20 -3.00 0.80
N LEU A 61 -4.11 -3.41 0.12
CA LEU A 61 -2.94 -3.96 0.82
C LEU A 61 -2.21 -2.89 1.65
N ILE A 62 -2.15 -1.64 1.17
CA ILE A 62 -1.53 -0.53 1.92
C ILE A 62 -2.35 -0.23 3.16
N GLU A 63 -3.68 -0.12 3.02
CA GLU A 63 -4.60 0.10 4.13
C GLU A 63 -4.46 -0.98 5.20
N GLU A 64 -4.48 -2.25 4.80
CA GLU A 64 -4.35 -3.39 5.72
C GLU A 64 -2.99 -3.35 6.45
N TRP A 65 -1.90 -3.09 5.74
CA TRP A 65 -0.57 -2.99 6.34
C TRP A 65 -0.47 -1.86 7.35
N LEU A 66 -0.92 -0.66 6.99
CA LEU A 66 -0.82 0.51 7.85
C LEU A 66 -1.73 0.39 9.08
N ARG A 67 -2.93 -0.17 8.95
CA ARG A 67 -3.80 -0.45 10.11
C ARG A 67 -3.17 -1.45 11.07
N LYS A 68 -2.50 -2.50 10.54
CA LYS A 68 -1.74 -3.45 11.37
C LYS A 68 -0.57 -2.78 12.07
N ARG A 69 0.14 -1.87 11.39
CA ARG A 69 1.38 -1.25 11.90
C ARG A 69 1.14 -0.07 12.85
N TYR A 70 0.01 0.61 12.69
CA TYR A 70 -0.38 1.83 13.39
C TYR A 70 -1.81 1.72 13.94
N PRO A 71 -2.15 0.69 14.74
CA PRO A 71 -3.52 0.46 15.19
C PRO A 71 -4.10 1.63 16.00
N GLY A 72 -3.26 2.36 16.73
CA GLY A 72 -3.67 3.54 17.50
C GLY A 72 -4.17 4.71 16.64
N GLU A 73 -3.70 4.82 15.39
CA GLU A 73 -4.05 5.92 14.49
C GLU A 73 -5.40 5.71 13.78
N PHE A 74 -5.78 4.44 13.57
CA PHE A 74 -7.01 4.09 12.86
C PHE A 74 -8.19 3.76 13.80
N GLY A 75 -7.95 3.48 15.08
CA GLY A 75 -9.01 3.20 16.05
C GLY A 75 -10.01 2.09 15.62
N ASN A 76 -11.12 1.97 16.36
CA ASN A 76 -12.14 0.93 16.13
C ASN A 76 -13.29 1.38 15.20
N ARG A 77 -13.29 2.64 14.72
CA ARG A 77 -14.46 3.27 14.06
C ARG A 77 -14.15 3.91 12.70
N VAL A 78 -12.97 3.70 12.15
CA VAL A 78 -12.68 4.26 10.82
C VAL A 78 -13.53 3.54 9.79
N GLU A 79 -14.32 4.30 9.06
CA GLU A 79 -15.08 3.82 7.92
C GLU A 79 -14.16 3.03 6.98
N MET A 80 -14.59 1.83 6.61
CA MET A 80 -13.88 0.95 5.68
C MET A 80 -14.07 1.42 4.24
N ASN A 81 -13.84 2.70 3.99
CA ASN A 81 -13.94 3.30 2.66
C ASN A 81 -12.76 4.26 2.40
N PRO A 82 -12.49 4.57 1.11
CA PRO A 82 -11.42 5.47 0.71
C PRO A 82 -11.42 6.82 1.42
N GLN A 83 -12.60 7.42 1.60
CA GLN A 83 -12.76 8.73 2.21
C GLN A 83 -12.38 8.71 3.69
N GLY A 84 -12.78 7.68 4.42
CA GLY A 84 -12.44 7.47 5.82
C GLY A 84 -10.95 7.28 6.02
N PHE A 85 -10.32 6.44 5.18
CA PHE A 85 -8.87 6.27 5.20
C PHE A 85 -8.14 7.59 4.93
N LEU A 86 -8.49 8.32 3.86
CA LEU A 86 -7.89 9.61 3.54
C LEU A 86 -8.11 10.64 4.66
N SER A 87 -9.31 10.67 5.26
CA SER A 87 -9.63 11.58 6.36
C SER A 87 -8.77 11.34 7.60
N VAL A 88 -8.39 10.09 7.88
CA VAL A 88 -7.47 9.77 8.97
C VAL A 88 -6.08 10.30 8.65
N ILE A 89 -5.52 9.92 7.50
CA ILE A 89 -4.13 10.27 7.19
C ILE A 89 -3.92 11.79 7.10
N MET A 90 -4.92 12.55 6.65
CA MET A 90 -4.85 14.02 6.55
C MET A 90 -4.89 14.71 7.91
N LYS A 91 -5.30 14.02 8.98
CA LYS A 91 -5.37 14.55 10.35
C LYS A 91 -4.19 14.11 11.21
N LEU A 92 -3.31 13.26 10.69
CA LEU A 92 -2.13 12.80 11.43
C LEU A 92 -1.14 13.93 11.63
N ASP A 93 -0.41 13.86 12.74
CA ASP A 93 0.78 14.67 12.94
C ASP A 93 1.79 14.39 11.83
N GLN A 94 2.54 15.44 11.45
CA GLN A 94 3.49 15.39 10.34
C GLN A 94 4.51 14.25 10.46
N SER A 95 4.99 13.97 11.67
CA SER A 95 5.96 12.90 11.94
C SER A 95 5.37 11.50 11.72
N VAL A 96 4.11 11.30 12.12
CA VAL A 96 3.38 10.04 11.94
C VAL A 96 3.06 9.84 10.46
N TYR A 97 2.57 10.89 9.79
CA TYR A 97 2.31 10.87 8.35
C TYR A 97 3.56 10.52 7.54
N HIS A 98 4.70 11.16 7.86
CA HIS A 98 5.98 10.85 7.21
C HIS A 98 6.42 9.41 7.46
N SER A 99 6.26 8.92 8.69
CA SER A 99 6.59 7.53 9.05
C SER A 99 5.73 6.53 8.28
N MET A 100 4.43 6.79 8.11
CA MET A 100 3.54 5.96 7.29
C MET A 100 3.94 5.98 5.81
N GLN A 101 4.31 7.14 5.27
CA GLN A 101 4.79 7.25 3.89
C GLN A 101 6.06 6.41 3.67
N GLN A 102 7.05 6.52 4.55
CA GLN A 102 8.28 5.72 4.47
C GLN A 102 8.01 4.23 4.62
N GLU A 103 7.17 3.85 5.58
CA GLU A 103 6.75 2.46 5.78
C GLU A 103 6.07 1.88 4.54
N THR A 104 5.19 2.65 3.89
CA THR A 104 4.51 2.27 2.66
C THR A 104 5.52 2.04 1.54
N ILE A 105 6.48 2.95 1.33
CA ILE A 105 7.51 2.78 0.29
C ILE A 105 8.32 1.50 0.54
N MET A 106 8.74 1.25 1.78
CA MET A 106 9.49 0.04 2.14
C MET A 106 8.70 -1.26 1.92
N LEU A 107 7.37 -1.22 2.13
CA LEU A 107 6.50 -2.33 1.79
C LEU A 107 6.43 -2.53 0.26
N LEU A 108 6.23 -1.45 -0.49
CA LEU A 108 6.04 -1.52 -1.94
C LEU A 108 7.26 -2.05 -2.69
N GLU A 109 8.47 -1.88 -2.15
CA GLU A 109 9.66 -2.54 -2.69
C GLU A 109 9.59 -4.07 -2.62
N TRP A 110 9.00 -4.63 -1.55
CA TRP A 110 8.74 -6.07 -1.48
C TRP A 110 7.60 -6.49 -2.40
N VAL A 111 6.52 -5.70 -2.50
CA VAL A 111 5.40 -5.96 -3.42
C VAL A 111 5.92 -6.05 -4.86
N LYS A 112 6.72 -5.08 -5.29
CA LYS A 112 7.35 -5.05 -6.62
C LYS A 112 8.20 -6.29 -6.87
N ARG A 113 9.06 -6.68 -5.91
CA ARG A 113 9.94 -7.86 -6.05
C ARG A 113 9.14 -9.14 -6.26
N PHE A 114 8.09 -9.34 -5.46
CA PHE A 114 7.27 -10.54 -5.57
C PHE A 114 6.35 -10.51 -6.79
N ALA A 115 5.79 -9.36 -7.15
CA ALA A 115 4.98 -9.24 -8.36
C ALA A 115 5.80 -9.59 -9.60
N ASN A 116 7.05 -9.13 -9.66
CA ASN A 116 7.97 -9.50 -10.73
C ASN A 116 8.32 -11.00 -10.75
N ALA A 117 8.42 -11.65 -9.58
CA ALA A 117 8.76 -13.06 -9.48
C ALA A 117 7.60 -14.00 -9.82
N PHE A 118 6.38 -13.66 -9.42
CA PHE A 118 5.26 -14.61 -9.39
C PHE A 118 4.09 -14.29 -10.32
N ILE A 119 3.91 -13.04 -10.74
CA ILE A 119 2.86 -12.69 -11.70
C ILE A 119 3.42 -12.87 -13.11
N LYS A 120 2.82 -13.81 -13.85
CA LYS A 120 3.12 -14.05 -15.27
C LYS A 120 2.37 -13.01 -16.13
N GLY A 121 2.94 -12.62 -17.27
CA GLY A 121 2.37 -11.58 -18.14
C GLY A 121 2.64 -10.14 -17.66
N GLY A 122 2.05 -9.15 -18.33
CA GLY A 122 2.06 -7.73 -17.90
C GLY A 122 3.34 -6.92 -18.18
N ASN A 123 4.01 -7.14 -19.31
CA ASN A 123 5.08 -6.22 -19.78
C ASN A 123 4.50 -5.06 -20.59
#